data_AF-A0A974U5Q4-F1
#
_entry.id   AF-A0A974U5Q4-F1
#
_cell.length_a   1.000
_cell.length_b   1.000
_cell.length_c   1.000
_cell.angle_alpha   90.00
_cell.angle_beta   90.00
_cell.angle_gamma   90.00
#
_symmetry.space_group_name_H-M   'P 1'
#
loop_
_entity.id
_entity.type
_entity.pdbx_description
1 polymer ?
#
loop_
_entity_poly.entity_id
_entity_poly.type
_entity_poly.pdbx_seq_one_letter_code
_entity_poly.pdbx_strand_id
1 'polypeptide(L)'
;MIITPIPPNLYAYANPNAAHEGNVAINITTENKEVSLAIQNNIDHIQKLKYQMIIVPGFTPRDITKPEGTNKKELKRLERAIKAMRKFKVPFIMVSGGNVRPPQTPNNEAYGLKQALISKFNLNESQIAIDPYARTSVTNMRNCGRFMLKHKLKRALIITSFGQNFYFGAQAISTYQKASKKTLGYKVGKFRFLSLYRTSFIPSPDVLQRSDSPLDP
;
A
#
# COMPACT_ATOMS: atom_id res chain seq x y z
N MET A 1 17.41 17.52 -17.53
CA MET A 1 17.45 17.26 -16.07
C MET A 1 17.37 15.75 -15.89
N ILE A 2 18.33 15.12 -15.23
CA ILE A 2 18.29 13.66 -14.98
C ILE A 2 17.21 13.42 -13.93
N ILE A 3 16.16 12.68 -14.29
CA ILE A 3 15.09 12.33 -13.36
C ILE A 3 15.54 11.12 -12.53
N THR A 4 15.55 11.28 -11.21
CA THR A 4 15.93 10.23 -10.25
C THR A 4 14.72 9.71 -9.50
N PRO A 5 14.67 8.42 -9.14
CA PRO A 5 13.64 7.89 -8.26
C PRO A 5 13.72 8.59 -6.90
N ILE A 6 12.59 8.71 -6.21
CA ILE A 6 12.55 9.21 -4.84
C ILE A 6 13.20 8.16 -3.94
N PRO A 7 14.26 8.51 -3.18
CA PRO A 7 14.91 7.57 -2.28
C PRO A 7 13.93 6.99 -1.24
N PRO A 8 13.89 5.66 -1.04
CA PRO A 8 12.93 5.05 -0.12
C PRO A 8 13.09 5.48 1.33
N ASN A 9 14.28 5.85 1.79
CA ASN A 9 14.49 6.39 3.14
C ASN A 9 13.66 7.67 3.44
N LEU A 10 13.09 8.30 2.41
CA LEU A 10 12.18 9.44 2.56
C LEU A 10 10.74 9.02 2.89
N TYR A 11 10.32 7.78 2.60
CA TYR A 11 8.93 7.32 2.82
C TYR A 11 8.80 5.97 3.55
N ALA A 12 9.84 5.14 3.56
CA ALA A 12 9.91 3.85 4.23
C ALA A 12 10.92 3.93 5.38
N TYR A 13 10.44 4.31 6.56
CA TYR A 13 11.28 4.53 7.75
C TYR A 13 11.66 3.23 8.48
N ALA A 14 11.16 2.08 8.03
CA ALA A 14 11.44 0.80 8.67
C ALA A 14 12.91 0.38 8.48
N ASN A 15 13.39 -0.47 9.41
CA ASN A 15 14.67 -1.17 9.23
C ASN A 15 14.63 -1.97 7.90
N PRO A 16 15.60 -1.79 6.98
CA PRO A 16 15.63 -2.50 5.71
C PRO A 16 15.55 -4.03 5.83
N ASN A 17 16.04 -4.59 6.93
CA ASN A 17 16.03 -6.04 7.19
C ASN A 17 14.70 -6.53 7.79
N ALA A 18 13.75 -5.65 8.08
CA ALA A 18 12.46 -6.02 8.67
C ALA A 18 11.50 -6.69 7.66
N ALA A 19 11.79 -6.62 6.36
CA ALA A 19 11.02 -7.26 5.30
C ALA A 19 11.89 -8.26 4.56
N HIS A 20 11.40 -9.49 4.42
CA HIS A 20 12.12 -10.57 3.74
C HIS A 20 11.15 -11.50 3.00
N GLU A 21 11.62 -12.17 1.96
CA GLU A 21 10.95 -13.31 1.33
C GLU A 21 11.88 -14.53 1.48
N GLY A 22 11.44 -15.56 2.18
CA GLY A 22 12.35 -16.58 2.70
C GLY A 22 13.40 -15.95 3.62
N ASN A 23 14.67 -16.22 3.32
CA ASN A 23 15.83 -15.65 4.01
C ASN A 23 16.40 -14.41 3.29
N VAL A 24 15.73 -13.92 2.25
CA VAL A 24 16.23 -12.82 1.41
C VAL A 24 15.54 -11.52 1.81
N ALA A 25 16.30 -10.51 2.22
CA ALA A 25 15.77 -9.19 2.53
C ALA A 25 15.17 -8.52 1.28
N ILE A 26 14.01 -7.90 1.41
CA ILE A 26 13.34 -7.18 0.32
C ILE A 26 13.94 -5.78 0.22
N ASN A 27 14.68 -5.52 -0.86
CA ASN A 27 15.27 -4.21 -1.11
C ASN A 27 14.27 -3.26 -1.78
N ILE A 28 13.58 -2.45 -0.98
CA ILE A 28 12.58 -1.49 -1.47
C ILE A 28 13.14 -0.47 -2.49
N THR A 29 14.45 -0.20 -2.46
CA THR A 29 15.10 0.67 -3.45
C THR A 29 15.02 0.07 -4.83
N THR A 30 15.27 -1.23 -4.95
CA THR A 30 15.10 -1.96 -6.21
C THR A 30 13.63 -2.10 -6.55
N GLU A 31 12.82 -2.57 -5.60
CA GLU A 31 11.43 -2.96 -5.85
C GLU A 31 10.51 -1.82 -6.31
N ASN A 32 10.79 -0.58 -5.86
CA ASN A 32 10.02 0.62 -6.21
C ASN A 32 10.75 1.54 -7.21
N LYS A 33 11.92 1.16 -7.73
CA LYS A 33 12.72 2.02 -8.62
C LYS A 33 11.93 2.44 -9.87
N GLU A 34 11.42 1.47 -10.61
CA GLU A 34 10.78 1.71 -11.91
C GLU A 34 9.47 2.49 -11.78
N VAL A 35 8.65 2.19 -10.77
CA VAL A 35 7.41 2.95 -10.51
C VAL A 35 7.73 4.37 -10.05
N SER A 36 8.77 4.57 -9.23
CA SER A 36 9.16 5.91 -8.78
C SER A 36 9.65 6.77 -9.96
N LEU A 37 10.47 6.21 -10.84
CA LEU A 37 10.87 6.86 -12.09
C LEU A 37 9.67 7.19 -12.98
N ALA A 38 8.76 6.23 -13.17
CA ALA A 38 7.55 6.44 -13.98
C ALA A 38 6.66 7.55 -13.41
N ILE A 39 6.51 7.65 -12.08
CA ILE A 39 5.78 8.74 -11.43
C ILE A 39 6.45 10.07 -11.70
N GLN A 40 7.77 10.17 -11.49
CA GLN A 40 8.50 11.43 -11.64
C GLN A 40 8.48 11.94 -13.09
N ASN A 41 8.59 11.03 -14.06
CA ASN A 41 8.49 11.35 -15.49
C ASN A 41 7.10 11.87 -15.91
N ASN A 42 6.05 11.57 -15.14
CA ASN A 42 4.66 11.84 -15.52
C ASN A 42 3.88 12.67 -14.48
N ILE A 43 4.56 13.29 -13.51
CA ILE A 43 3.90 13.84 -12.31
C ILE A 43 2.83 14.88 -12.66
N ASP A 44 3.06 15.74 -13.65
CA ASP A 44 2.11 16.77 -14.08
C ASP A 44 0.81 16.19 -14.65
N HIS A 45 0.91 15.06 -15.36
CA HIS A 45 -0.25 14.33 -15.84
C HIS A 45 -0.97 13.64 -14.67
N ILE A 46 -0.21 12.94 -13.82
CA ILE A 46 -0.73 12.18 -12.69
C ILE A 46 -1.52 13.07 -11.74
N GLN A 47 -1.02 14.28 -11.44
CA GLN A 47 -1.69 15.22 -10.53
C GLN A 47 -3.07 15.69 -11.01
N LYS A 48 -3.34 15.64 -12.32
CA LYS A 48 -4.64 15.98 -12.91
C LYS A 48 -5.67 14.84 -12.80
N LEU A 49 -5.23 13.62 -12.50
CA LEU A 49 -6.12 12.47 -12.35
C LEU A 49 -6.97 12.56 -11.07
N LYS A 50 -8.22 12.08 -11.16
CA LYS A 50 -9.13 11.98 -10.01
C LYS A 50 -8.55 11.14 -8.89
N TYR A 51 -7.94 10.01 -9.24
CA TYR A 51 -7.18 9.14 -8.34
C TYR A 51 -5.80 8.91 -8.96
N GLN A 52 -4.74 9.12 -8.20
CA GLN A 52 -3.36 9.02 -8.67
C GLN A 52 -2.70 7.68 -8.35
N MET A 53 -3.29 6.92 -7.43
CA MET A 53 -2.79 5.64 -6.97
C MET A 53 -3.96 4.74 -6.55
N ILE A 54 -3.84 3.44 -6.80
CA ILE A 54 -4.70 2.43 -6.18
C ILE A 54 -3.96 1.78 -5.02
N ILE A 55 -4.62 1.64 -3.87
CA ILE A 55 -4.07 0.92 -2.71
C ILE A 55 -4.77 -0.42 -2.59
N VAL A 56 -4.00 -1.49 -2.60
CA VAL A 56 -4.46 -2.83 -2.24
C VAL A 56 -3.78 -3.20 -0.93
N PRO A 57 -4.44 -2.97 0.22
CA PRO A 57 -3.89 -3.39 1.49
C PRO A 57 -3.97 -4.91 1.59
N GLY A 58 -2.96 -5.46 2.23
CA GLY A 58 -2.83 -6.85 2.62
C GLY A 58 -3.98 -7.28 3.52
N PHE A 59 -4.20 -8.58 3.54
CA PHE A 59 -5.32 -9.19 4.24
C PHE A 59 -4.89 -10.55 4.71
N THR A 60 -4.51 -10.60 5.98
CA THR A 60 -4.31 -11.86 6.69
C THR A 60 -5.58 -12.24 7.44
N PRO A 61 -6.41 -13.17 6.92
CA PRO A 61 -7.22 -14.04 7.75
C PRO A 61 -6.32 -14.84 8.69
N ARG A 62 -6.77 -15.08 9.92
CA ARG A 62 -5.98 -15.74 10.97
C ARG A 62 -5.58 -17.19 10.65
N ASP A 63 -6.17 -17.80 9.61
CA ASP A 63 -6.16 -19.26 9.40
C ASP A 63 -5.64 -19.71 8.02
N ILE A 64 -4.75 -18.95 7.37
CA ILE A 64 -4.23 -19.32 6.03
C ILE A 64 -2.80 -19.85 6.11
N THR A 65 -2.61 -21.08 5.61
CA THR A 65 -1.31 -21.74 5.41
C THR A 65 -0.76 -21.57 3.98
N LYS A 66 -1.50 -20.90 3.08
CA LYS A 66 -1.14 -20.73 1.67
C LYS A 66 -0.32 -19.44 1.45
N PRO A 67 0.61 -19.41 0.49
CA PRO A 67 1.32 -18.19 0.11
C PRO A 67 0.36 -17.10 -0.39
N GLU A 68 0.68 -15.84 -0.09
CA GLU A 68 -0.10 -14.68 -0.50
C GLU A 68 -0.05 -14.48 -2.03
N GLY A 69 -1.17 -14.03 -2.61
CA GLY A 69 -1.32 -13.94 -4.07
C GLY A 69 -1.67 -15.27 -4.74
N THR A 70 -1.88 -16.34 -3.96
CA THR A 70 -2.33 -17.64 -4.47
C THR A 70 -3.78 -17.96 -4.07
N ASN A 71 -4.35 -17.26 -3.08
CA ASN A 71 -5.73 -17.49 -2.67
C ASN A 71 -6.72 -16.77 -3.62
N LYS A 72 -7.82 -17.45 -3.95
CA LYS A 72 -8.94 -16.92 -4.74
C LYS A 72 -9.45 -15.56 -4.22
N LYS A 73 -9.40 -15.29 -2.91
CA LYS A 73 -9.85 -14.01 -2.34
C LYS A 73 -8.89 -12.85 -2.64
N GLU A 74 -7.57 -13.06 -2.59
CA GLU A 74 -6.57 -12.05 -2.99
C GLU A 74 -6.64 -11.79 -4.50
N LEU A 75 -6.68 -12.85 -5.32
CA LEU A 75 -6.72 -12.70 -6.78
C LEU A 75 -7.95 -11.89 -7.24
N LYS A 76 -9.14 -12.15 -6.66
CA LYS A 76 -10.34 -11.35 -6.92
C LYS A 76 -10.18 -9.88 -6.53
N ARG A 77 -9.35 -9.56 -5.53
CA ARG A 77 -9.05 -8.18 -5.13
C ARG A 77 -8.12 -7.51 -6.13
N LEU A 78 -7.08 -8.21 -6.59
CA LEU A 78 -6.19 -7.72 -7.65
C LEU A 78 -6.96 -7.49 -8.96
N GLU A 79 -7.84 -8.40 -9.35
CA GLU A 79 -8.74 -8.22 -10.51
C GLU A 79 -9.59 -6.94 -10.39
N ARG A 80 -10.16 -6.67 -9.21
CA ARG A 80 -10.92 -5.44 -8.94
C ARG A 80 -10.02 -4.21 -9.01
N ALA A 81 -8.78 -4.30 -8.53
CA ALA A 81 -7.81 -3.22 -8.58
C ALA A 81 -7.46 -2.89 -10.04
N ILE A 82 -7.20 -3.89 -10.88
CA ILE A 82 -6.91 -3.71 -12.30
C ILE A 82 -8.12 -3.14 -13.06
N LYS A 83 -9.33 -3.63 -12.77
CA LYS A 83 -10.57 -3.05 -13.33
C LYS A 83 -10.71 -1.57 -12.95
N ALA A 84 -10.41 -1.22 -11.70
CA ALA A 84 -10.44 0.17 -11.26
C ALA A 84 -9.31 1.01 -11.89
N MET A 85 -8.12 0.45 -12.04
CA MET A 85 -6.96 1.07 -12.67
C MET A 85 -7.31 1.51 -14.10
N ARG A 86 -7.87 0.60 -14.90
CA ARG A 86 -8.33 0.89 -16.26
C ARG A 86 -9.48 1.89 -16.28
N LYS A 87 -10.51 1.69 -15.44
CA LYS A 87 -11.70 2.56 -15.39
C LYS A 87 -11.36 4.01 -15.04
N PHE A 88 -10.48 4.23 -14.08
CA PHE A 88 -10.13 5.56 -13.58
C PHE A 88 -8.81 6.10 -14.15
N LYS A 89 -8.20 5.39 -15.10
CA LYS A 89 -6.91 5.71 -15.72
C LYS A 89 -5.81 5.95 -14.66
N VAL A 90 -5.80 5.14 -13.60
CA VAL A 90 -4.78 5.24 -12.55
C VAL A 90 -3.50 4.58 -13.04
N PRO A 91 -2.32 5.22 -12.92
CA PRO A 91 -1.09 4.74 -13.54
C PRO A 91 -0.49 3.48 -12.90
N PHE A 92 -0.68 3.29 -11.59
CA PHE A 92 -0.07 2.18 -10.86
C PHE A 92 -0.90 1.74 -9.64
N ILE A 93 -0.56 0.56 -9.14
CA ILE A 93 -1.12 -0.05 -7.94
C ILE A 93 -0.02 -0.13 -6.88
N MET A 94 -0.34 0.26 -5.64
CA MET A 94 0.50 0.01 -4.48
C MET A 94 -0.11 -1.13 -3.65
N VAL A 95 0.65 -2.20 -3.47
CA VAL A 95 0.31 -3.31 -2.54
C VAL A 95 1.07 -3.10 -1.23
N SER A 96 0.40 -3.28 -0.08
CA SER A 96 0.99 -2.99 1.23
C SER A 96 0.68 -4.11 2.22
N GLY A 97 1.68 -4.59 2.94
CA GLY A 97 1.59 -5.69 3.90
C GLY A 97 2.92 -6.40 4.00
N GLY A 98 3.40 -6.66 5.20
CA GLY A 98 4.67 -7.35 5.42
C GLY A 98 4.51 -8.84 5.68
N ASN A 99 5.60 -9.51 6.06
CA ASN A 99 5.60 -10.80 6.76
C ASN A 99 4.57 -10.84 7.90
N VAL A 100 3.65 -11.80 7.85
CA VAL A 100 2.47 -11.90 8.72
C VAL A 100 2.47 -13.20 9.51
N ARG A 101 1.44 -13.38 10.35
CA ARG A 101 1.36 -14.49 11.32
C ARG A 101 1.06 -15.85 10.64
N PRO A 102 1.54 -16.97 11.21
CA PRO A 102 2.31 -17.05 12.45
C PRO A 102 3.67 -16.36 12.35
N PRO A 103 4.19 -15.78 13.46
CA PRO A 103 5.55 -15.28 13.50
C PRO A 103 6.48 -16.33 12.91
N GLN A 104 7.42 -15.93 12.03
CA GLN A 104 8.31 -16.82 11.26
C GLN A 104 7.76 -17.36 9.92
N THR A 105 6.61 -16.89 9.42
CA THR A 105 6.30 -17.21 8.00
C THR A 105 7.35 -16.55 7.09
N PRO A 106 7.93 -17.30 6.14
CA PRO A 106 8.95 -16.77 5.24
C PRO A 106 8.39 -15.76 4.24
N ASN A 107 7.08 -15.69 4.05
CA ASN A 107 6.47 -14.99 2.92
C ASN A 107 6.04 -13.56 3.31
N ASN A 108 6.28 -12.60 2.42
CA ASN A 108 5.86 -11.22 2.56
C ASN A 108 4.61 -10.94 1.71
N GLU A 109 3.54 -10.44 2.34
CA GLU A 109 2.25 -10.15 1.67
C GLU A 109 2.41 -9.27 0.42
N ALA A 110 3.04 -8.09 0.57
CA ALA A 110 3.18 -7.14 -0.53
C ALA A 110 4.03 -7.71 -1.67
N TYR A 111 5.09 -8.44 -1.34
CA TYR A 111 5.94 -9.08 -2.35
C TYR A 111 5.18 -10.15 -3.12
N GLY A 112 4.48 -11.07 -2.45
CA GLY A 112 3.65 -12.09 -3.09
C GLY A 112 2.56 -11.49 -3.99
N LEU A 113 1.92 -10.40 -3.55
CA LEU A 113 0.95 -9.67 -4.37
C LEU A 113 1.59 -9.00 -5.60
N LYS A 114 2.80 -8.42 -5.48
CA LYS A 114 3.55 -7.91 -6.65
C LYS A 114 3.84 -9.03 -7.64
N GLN A 115 4.33 -10.18 -7.17
CA GLN A 115 4.61 -11.34 -8.03
C GLN A 115 3.35 -11.82 -8.77
N ALA A 116 2.19 -11.83 -8.10
CA ALA A 116 0.92 -12.15 -8.74
C ALA A 116 0.51 -11.11 -9.81
N LEU A 117 0.69 -9.81 -9.54
CA LEU A 117 0.42 -8.74 -10.52
C LEU A 117 1.27 -8.87 -11.78
N ILE A 118 2.54 -9.25 -11.64
CA ILE A 118 3.44 -9.48 -12.78
C ILE A 118 3.05 -10.77 -13.50
N SER A 119 3.15 -11.92 -12.82
CA SER A 119 3.05 -13.24 -13.45
C SER A 119 1.65 -13.63 -13.96
N LYS A 120 0.57 -13.13 -13.32
CA LYS A 120 -0.80 -13.51 -13.65
C LYS A 120 -1.57 -12.42 -14.37
N PHE A 121 -1.19 -11.16 -14.18
CA PHE A 121 -1.90 -10.01 -14.72
C PHE A 121 -1.08 -9.15 -15.69
N ASN A 122 0.19 -9.52 -15.93
CA ASN A 122 1.08 -8.89 -16.89
C ASN A 122 1.25 -7.37 -16.65
N LEU A 123 1.30 -6.95 -15.38
CA LEU A 123 1.69 -5.59 -15.04
C LEU A 123 3.22 -5.47 -15.03
N ASN A 124 3.72 -4.33 -15.53
CA ASN A 124 5.14 -4.00 -15.48
C ASN A 124 5.53 -3.46 -14.09
N GLU A 125 6.81 -3.50 -13.75
CA GLU A 125 7.32 -2.91 -12.50
C GLU A 125 7.01 -1.43 -12.36
N SER A 126 7.00 -0.69 -13.47
CA SER A 126 6.60 0.73 -13.51
C SER A 126 5.14 1.00 -13.12
N GLN A 127 4.33 -0.06 -13.01
CA GLN A 127 2.91 -0.02 -12.64
C GLN A 127 2.63 -0.59 -11.25
N ILE A 128 3.67 -0.99 -10.50
CA ILE A 128 3.53 -1.64 -9.19
C ILE A 128 4.48 -0.99 -8.19
N ALA A 129 3.93 -0.48 -7.10
CA ALA A 129 4.68 -0.11 -5.90
C ALA A 129 4.39 -1.10 -4.78
N ILE A 130 5.34 -1.29 -3.87
CA ILE A 130 5.16 -2.11 -2.68
C ILE A 130 5.48 -1.33 -1.39
N ASP A 131 4.78 -1.70 -0.32
CA ASP A 131 5.15 -1.44 1.07
C ASP A 131 5.22 -2.78 1.82
N PRO A 132 6.42 -3.36 1.97
CA PRO A 132 6.59 -4.69 2.55
C PRO A 132 6.75 -4.65 4.08
N TYR A 133 6.56 -3.51 4.72
CA TYR A 133 6.87 -3.31 6.15
C TYR A 133 5.63 -3.27 7.04
N ALA A 134 4.48 -2.93 6.50
CA ALA A 134 3.30 -2.69 7.31
C ALA A 134 2.72 -3.99 7.92
N ARG A 135 2.36 -3.95 9.21
CA ARG A 135 1.87 -5.11 9.97
C ARG A 135 0.39 -5.01 10.38
N THR A 136 -0.23 -3.86 10.15
CA THR A 136 -1.61 -3.58 10.55
C THR A 136 -2.31 -2.73 9.49
N SER A 137 -3.64 -2.71 9.53
CA SER A 137 -4.42 -1.82 8.66
C SER A 137 -4.12 -0.32 8.91
N VAL A 138 -3.67 0.07 10.11
CA VAL A 138 -3.23 1.44 10.40
C VAL A 138 -1.90 1.74 9.70
N THR A 139 -0.91 0.87 9.88
CA THR A 139 0.41 1.04 9.27
C THR A 139 0.39 0.91 7.75
N ASN A 140 -0.49 0.08 7.17
CA ASN A 140 -0.66 -0.02 5.72
C ASN A 140 -0.99 1.36 5.14
N MET A 141 -2.03 2.00 5.69
CA MET A 141 -2.47 3.29 5.20
C MET A 141 -1.48 4.42 5.51
N ARG A 142 -0.79 4.37 6.66
CA ARG A 142 0.27 5.33 7.01
C ARG A 142 1.41 5.28 5.99
N ASN A 143 1.95 4.08 5.71
CA ASN A 143 3.07 3.90 4.79
C ASN A 143 2.68 4.27 3.35
N CYS A 144 1.48 3.87 2.90
CA CYS A 144 0.94 4.36 1.63
C CYS A 144 0.83 5.90 1.61
N GLY A 145 0.40 6.51 2.71
CA GLY A 145 0.34 7.97 2.86
C GLY A 145 1.71 8.64 2.76
N ARG A 146 2.75 8.09 3.40
CA ARG A 146 4.14 8.54 3.28
C ARG A 146 4.62 8.50 1.83
N PHE A 147 4.40 7.37 1.15
CA PHE A 147 4.72 7.20 -0.27
C PHE A 147 4.03 8.26 -1.12
N MET A 148 2.71 8.45 -0.93
CA MET A 148 1.93 9.46 -1.65
C MET A 148 2.50 10.86 -1.48
N LEU A 149 2.72 11.29 -0.23
CA LEU A 149 3.16 12.66 0.04
C LEU A 149 4.55 12.94 -0.53
N LYS A 150 5.48 11.98 -0.43
CA LYS A 150 6.82 12.13 -1.03
C LYS A 150 6.76 12.19 -2.56
N HIS A 151 5.85 11.45 -3.20
CA HIS A 151 5.61 11.50 -4.64
C HIS A 151 4.62 12.60 -5.07
N LYS A 152 4.26 13.55 -4.19
CA LYS A 152 3.32 14.66 -4.46
C LYS A 152 1.94 14.20 -4.96
N LEU A 153 1.50 13.01 -4.50
CA LEU A 153 0.19 12.43 -4.78
C LEU A 153 -0.80 12.84 -3.68
N LYS A 154 -2.00 13.23 -4.08
CA LYS A 154 -3.04 13.82 -3.22
C LYS A 154 -4.19 12.87 -2.92
N ARG A 155 -4.55 11.97 -3.83
CA ARG A 155 -5.73 11.11 -3.68
C ARG A 155 -5.51 9.71 -4.23
N ALA A 156 -5.85 8.71 -3.42
CA ALA A 156 -5.83 7.31 -3.80
C ALA A 156 -7.22 6.67 -3.73
N LEU A 157 -7.37 5.54 -4.41
CA LEU A 157 -8.53 4.67 -4.32
C LEU A 157 -8.12 3.36 -3.63
N ILE A 158 -8.71 3.09 -2.47
CA ILE A 158 -8.50 1.82 -1.77
C ILE A 158 -9.42 0.77 -2.39
N ILE A 159 -8.86 -0.38 -2.75
CA ILE A 159 -9.59 -1.56 -3.24
C ILE A 159 -9.34 -2.72 -2.28
N THR A 160 -10.38 -3.17 -1.58
CA THR A 160 -10.24 -4.26 -0.59
C THR A 160 -11.53 -5.06 -0.39
N SER A 161 -11.54 -6.01 0.57
CA SER A 161 -12.70 -6.77 1.01
C SER A 161 -13.75 -5.87 1.67
N PHE A 162 -15.00 -6.36 1.76
CA PHE A 162 -16.09 -5.58 2.37
C PHE A 162 -15.80 -5.19 3.82
N GLY A 163 -15.38 -6.15 4.66
CA GLY A 163 -15.09 -5.88 6.07
C GLY A 163 -13.96 -4.87 6.26
N GLN A 164 -12.87 -4.99 5.51
CA GLN A 164 -11.76 -4.03 5.62
C GLN A 164 -12.13 -2.66 5.03
N ASN A 165 -12.93 -2.63 3.96
CA ASN A 165 -13.43 -1.39 3.38
C ASN A 165 -14.42 -0.67 4.31
N PHE A 166 -15.28 -1.41 4.99
CA PHE A 166 -16.14 -0.87 6.05
C PHE A 166 -15.30 -0.28 7.19
N TYR A 167 -14.27 -1.02 7.64
CA TYR A 167 -13.35 -0.54 8.66
C TYR A 167 -12.71 0.80 8.28
N PHE A 168 -12.30 1.01 7.02
CA PHE A 168 -11.75 2.30 6.58
C PHE A 168 -12.80 3.39 6.33
N GLY A 169 -13.87 3.07 5.61
CA GLY A 169 -14.76 4.06 5.01
C GLY A 169 -15.96 4.45 5.87
N ALA A 170 -16.45 3.55 6.74
CA ALA A 170 -17.64 3.79 7.58
C ALA A 170 -17.27 4.57 8.86
N GLN A 171 -16.69 5.76 8.71
CA GLN A 171 -16.05 6.50 9.80
C GLN A 171 -16.96 6.84 10.99
N ALA A 172 -18.28 6.92 10.78
CA ALA A 172 -19.24 7.20 11.85
C ALA A 172 -19.38 6.05 12.86
N ILE A 173 -19.09 4.82 12.43
CA ILE A 173 -19.36 3.59 13.22
C ILE A 173 -18.13 2.69 13.35
N SER A 174 -17.12 2.85 12.49
CA SER A 174 -15.86 2.14 12.57
C SER A 174 -14.91 2.74 13.61
N THR A 175 -14.08 1.88 14.22
CA THR A 175 -13.04 2.27 15.19
C THR A 175 -11.70 2.66 14.55
N TYR A 176 -11.56 2.62 13.22
CA TYR A 176 -10.27 2.85 12.54
C TYR A 176 -9.59 4.17 12.95
N GLN A 177 -10.33 5.28 13.00
CA GLN A 177 -9.76 6.58 13.38
C GLN A 177 -9.32 6.61 14.86
N LYS A 178 -10.01 5.87 15.73
CA LYS A 178 -9.63 5.70 17.15
C LYS A 178 -8.35 4.85 17.26
N ALA A 179 -8.29 3.74 16.51
CA ALA A 179 -7.09 2.90 16.44
C ALA A 179 -5.88 3.67 15.90
N SER A 180 -6.05 4.46 14.82
CA SER A 180 -5.01 5.35 14.29
C SER A 180 -4.47 6.29 15.36
N LYS A 181 -5.35 7.01 16.07
CA LYS A 181 -4.93 7.93 17.14
C LYS A 181 -4.25 7.20 18.29
N LYS A 182 -4.76 6.04 18.70
CA LYS A 182 -4.17 5.24 19.79
C LYS A 182 -2.76 4.73 19.43
N THR A 183 -2.57 4.29 18.19
CA THR A 183 -1.31 3.69 17.74
C THR A 183 -0.27 4.74 17.33
N LEU A 184 -0.69 5.84 16.70
CA LEU A 184 0.21 6.82 16.06
C LEU A 184 0.14 8.21 16.68
N GLY A 185 -0.83 8.51 17.56
CA GLY A 185 -1.10 9.86 18.04
C GLY A 185 -1.91 10.75 17.09
N TYR A 186 -2.04 10.36 15.81
CA TYR A 186 -2.74 11.15 14.79
C TYR A 186 -3.69 10.32 13.92
N LYS A 187 -4.49 11.01 13.09
CA LYS A 187 -5.35 10.41 12.07
C LYS A 187 -4.55 10.27 10.77
N VAL A 188 -4.45 9.07 10.22
CA VAL A 188 -3.69 8.81 8.97
C VAL A 188 -4.22 9.58 7.76
N GLY A 189 -5.50 9.96 7.75
CA GLY A 189 -6.06 10.79 6.68
C GLY A 189 -7.58 10.81 6.63
N LYS A 190 -8.09 11.36 5.52
CA LYS A 190 -9.53 11.43 5.22
C LYS A 190 -9.93 10.26 4.34
N PHE A 191 -11.02 9.59 4.72
CA PHE A 191 -11.59 8.47 3.99
C PHE A 191 -13.03 8.81 3.63
N ARG A 192 -13.44 8.42 2.42
CA ARG A 192 -14.85 8.52 1.99
C ARG A 192 -15.26 7.20 1.36
N PHE A 193 -16.21 6.52 2.01
CA PHE A 193 -16.80 5.29 1.50
C PHE A 193 -17.48 5.56 0.16
N LEU A 194 -17.23 4.70 -0.84
CA LEU A 194 -17.78 4.87 -2.19
C LEU A 194 -18.66 3.70 -2.61
N SER A 195 -18.34 2.48 -2.17
CA SER A 195 -19.06 1.24 -2.49
C SER A 195 -18.54 0.11 -1.62
N LEU A 196 -19.14 -1.08 -1.72
CA LEU A 196 -18.77 -2.29 -0.97
C LEU A 196 -17.26 -2.57 -0.89
N TYR A 197 -16.50 -2.33 -1.97
CA TYR A 197 -15.07 -2.67 -2.05
C TYR A 197 -14.17 -1.47 -2.29
N ARG A 198 -14.71 -0.23 -2.20
CA ARG A 198 -13.96 0.99 -2.53
C ARG A 198 -14.17 2.11 -1.54
N THR A 199 -13.07 2.75 -1.19
CA THR A 199 -13.00 3.96 -0.37
C THR A 199 -11.96 4.91 -0.96
N SER A 200 -12.26 6.20 -1.09
CA SER A 200 -11.22 7.18 -1.46
C SER A 200 -10.42 7.58 -0.24
N PHE A 201 -9.11 7.78 -0.42
CA PHE A 201 -8.17 8.17 0.63
C PHE A 201 -7.42 9.44 0.25
N ILE A 202 -7.28 10.36 1.21
CA ILE A 202 -6.37 11.50 1.17
C ILE A 202 -5.49 11.41 2.42
N PRO A 203 -4.15 11.33 2.30
CA PRO A 203 -3.26 11.24 3.45
C PRO A 203 -3.23 12.54 4.25
N SER A 204 -3.11 12.43 5.58
CA SER A 204 -2.75 13.55 6.45
C SER A 204 -1.25 13.84 6.30
N PRO A 205 -0.79 15.11 6.34
CA PRO A 205 0.64 15.42 6.47
C PRO A 205 1.32 14.75 7.67
N ASP A 206 0.56 14.48 8.74
CA ASP A 206 1.07 13.85 9.98
C ASP A 206 1.68 12.46 9.77
N VAL A 207 1.33 11.77 8.68
CA VAL A 207 1.94 10.47 8.37
C VAL A 207 3.46 10.57 8.16
N LEU A 208 4.00 11.77 7.91
CA LEU A 208 5.45 12.00 7.81
C LEU A 208 6.14 12.16 9.17
N GLN A 209 5.38 12.21 10.27
CA GLN A 209 5.96 12.20 11.61
C GLN A 209 6.72 10.89 11.82
N ARG A 210 7.89 11.04 12.46
CA ARG A 210 8.76 9.97 12.94
C ARG A 210 8.51 9.77 14.42
N SER A 211 8.73 8.56 14.92
CA SER A 211 8.61 8.25 16.34
C SER A 211 9.84 7.48 16.80
N ASP A 212 10.12 7.47 18.10
CA ASP A 212 11.21 6.67 18.64
C ASP A 212 10.90 5.16 18.65
N SER A 213 9.75 4.74 18.11
CA SER A 213 9.37 3.33 18.02
C SER A 213 10.31 2.59 17.06
N PRO A 214 10.96 1.49 17.47
CA PRO A 214 11.79 0.68 16.57
C PRO A 214 11.02 0.09 15.37
N LEU A 215 9.69 -0.03 15.48
CA LEU A 215 8.78 -0.51 14.44
C LEU A 215 8.19 0.63 13.58
N ASP A 216 8.39 1.89 14.01
CA ASP A 216 8.01 3.10 13.28
C ASP A 216 8.99 4.27 13.55
N PRO A 217 10.24 4.18 13.06
CA PRO A 217 11.25 5.21 13.25
C PRO A 217 10.93 6.55 12.55
#